data_AF-A0A5K0W1N3-F1
#
_entry.id   AF-A0A5K0W1N3-F1
#
_cell.length_a   1.000
_cell.length_b   1.000
_cell.length_c   1.000
_cell.angle_alpha   90.00
_cell.angle_beta   90.00
_cell.angle_gamma   90.00
#
_symmetry.space_group_name_H-M   'P 1'
#
loop_
_entity.id
_entity.type
_entity.pdbx_description
1 polymer ?
#
loop_
_entity_poly.entity_id
_entity_poly.type
_entity_poly.pdbx_seq_one_letter_code
_entity_poly.pdbx_strand_id
1 'polypeptide(L)' 'IDVNGQIKLATWNKPTESWKVFWSQQCDIYAVCGTFGVFNNEPKQNMQMCERLDGLEPASAQEW' A
#
# COMPACT_ATOMS: atom_id res chain seq x y z
N ILE A 1 -6.19 3.54 15.35
CA ILE A 1 -6.43 4.11 14.01
C ILE A 1 -6.45 5.62 14.17
N ASP A 2 -5.73 6.37 13.36
CA ASP A 2 -5.68 7.84 13.46
C ASP A 2 -6.76 8.52 12.58
N VAL A 3 -6.78 9.85 12.56
CA VAL A 3 -7.74 10.65 11.78
C VAL A 3 -7.62 10.46 10.26
N ASN A 4 -6.52 9.87 9.79
CA ASN A 4 -6.28 9.57 8.38
C ASN A 4 -6.63 8.11 8.03
N GLY A 5 -7.22 7.36 8.97
CA GLY A 5 -7.54 5.95 8.76
C GLY A 5 -6.34 5.01 8.83
N GLN A 6 -5.17 5.48 9.30
CA GLN A 6 -3.97 4.66 9.37
C GLN A 6 -3.95 3.82 10.64
N ILE A 7 -3.67 2.52 10.50
CA ILE A 7 -3.34 1.65 11.63
C ILE A 7 -1.89 1.90 12.01
N LYS A 8 -1.64 2.15 13.30
CA LYS A 8 -0.31 2.50 13.83
C LYS A 8 -0.01 1.70 15.09
N LEU A 9 1.22 1.22 15.19
CA LEU A 9 1.81 0.72 16.43
C LEU A 9 2.71 1.81 17.01
N ALA A 10 2.35 2.33 18.17
CA ALA A 10 3.09 3.39 18.85
C ALA A 10 3.32 3.04 20.32
N THR A 11 4.43 3.53 20.89
CA THR A 11 4.67 3.50 22.34
C THR A 11 4.89 4.90 22.86
N TRP A 12 4.59 5.09 24.14
CA TRP A 12 4.86 6.34 24.82
C TRP A 12 6.36 6.51 25.05
N ASN A 13 6.94 7.57 24.51
CA ASN A 13 8.33 7.94 24.73
C ASN A 13 8.40 8.99 25.84
N LYS A 14 8.81 8.56 27.04
CA LYS A 14 8.92 9.44 28.21
C LYS A 14 9.91 10.60 28.00
N PRO A 15 11.16 10.39 27.53
CA PRO A 15 12.12 11.48 27.27
C PRO A 15 11.61 12.64 26.42
N THR A 16 10.81 12.35 25.38
CA THR A 16 10.31 13.37 24.46
C THR A 16 8.84 13.73 24.72
N GLU A 17 8.24 13.17 25.77
CA GLU A 17 6.83 13.31 26.13
C GLU A 17 5.88 13.15 24.94
N SER A 18 6.17 12.17 24.08
CA SER A 18 5.46 12.01 22.81
C SER A 18 5.28 10.55 22.43
N TRP A 19 4.31 10.29 21.54
CA TRP A 19 4.12 8.97 20.97
C TRP A 19 5.17 8.71 19.89
N LYS A 20 5.99 7.69 20.09
CA LYS A 20 6.89 7.18 19.06
C LYS A 20 6.17 6.11 18.25
N VAL A 21 5.97 6.37 16.96
CA VAL A 21 5.41 5.40 16.02
C VAL A 21 6.53 4.46 15.57
N PHE A 22 6.33 3.15 15.73
CA PHE A 22 7.25 2.11 15.27
C PHE A 22 6.87 1.59 13.90
N TRP A 23 5.56 1.50 13.66
CA TRP A 23 5.01 0.98 12.43
C TRP A 23 3.68 1.64 12.14
N SER A 24 3.41 1.84 10.86
CA SER A 24 2.12 2.28 10.35
C SER A 24 1.83 1.53 9.06
N GLN A 25 0.61 1.00 8.94
CA GLN A 25 0.11 0.56 7.65
C GLN A 25 -0.30 1.81 6.88
N GLN A 26 0.53 2.22 5.92
CA GLN A 26 0.09 3.17 4.92
C GLN A 26 -0.74 2.40 3.92
N CYS A 27 -2.05 2.65 3.99
CA CYS A 27 -3.10 2.17 3.11
C CYS A 27 -2.69 1.05 2.14
N ASP A 28 -2.86 -0.21 2.56
CA ASP A 28 -3.25 -1.26 1.61
C ASP A 28 -4.65 -0.88 1.13
N ILE A 29 -4.73 0.12 0.24
CA ILE A 29 -6.00 0.60 -0.29
C ILE A 29 -6.65 -0.63 -0.91
N TYR A 30 -7.81 -0.98 -0.38
CA TYR A 30 -8.50 -2.15 -0.88
C TYR A 30 -8.82 -1.95 -2.37
N ALA A 31 -8.45 -2.93 -3.19
CA ALA A 31 -8.64 -2.91 -4.64
C ALA A 31 -7.94 -1.74 -5.38
N VAL A 32 -6.70 -1.37 -5.00
CA VAL A 32 -5.83 -0.53 -5.87
C VAL A 32 -5.71 -1.15 -7.26
N CYS A 33 -5.46 -2.45 -7.27
CA CYS A 33 -5.41 -3.22 -8.50
C CYS A 33 -6.79 -3.84 -8.74
N GLY A 34 -7.20 -3.82 -10.02
CA GLY A 34 -8.38 -4.52 -10.46
C GLY A 34 -8.27 -6.03 -10.23
N THR A 35 -9.34 -6.75 -10.55
CA THR A 35 -9.38 -8.21 -10.43
C THR A 35 -8.16 -8.85 -11.07
N PHE A 36 -7.50 -9.76 -10.34
CA PHE A 36 -6.28 -10.46 -10.78
C PHE A 36 -5.03 -9.59 -10.97
N GLY A 37 -5.03 -8.34 -10.50
CA GLY A 37 -3.84 -7.52 -10.35
C GLY A 37 -3.26 -7.62 -8.94
N VAL A 38 -1.94 -7.68 -8.84
CA VAL A 38 -1.19 -7.68 -7.57
C VAL A 38 -0.43 -6.38 -7.45
N PHE A 39 -0.53 -5.73 -6.30
CA PHE A 39 0.19 -4.49 -6.06
C PHE A 39 1.70 -4.79 -5.93
N ASN A 40 2.52 -4.13 -6.75
CA ASN A 40 3.97 -4.22 -6.66
C ASN A 40 4.51 -3.08 -5.80
N ASN A 41 5.12 -3.44 -4.66
CA ASN A 41 5.71 -2.51 -3.69
C ASN A 41 7.08 -1.94 -4.11
N GLU A 42 7.68 -2.47 -5.18
CA GLU A 42 8.97 -2.03 -5.74
C GLU A 42 8.86 -1.74 -7.26
N PRO A 43 8.03 -0.77 -7.68
CA PRO A 43 7.92 -0.42 -9.09
C PRO A 43 9.24 0.16 -9.56
N LYS A 44 9.91 -0.49 -10.54
CA LYS A 44 11.05 0.16 -11.22
C LYS A 44 10.50 1.35 -12.02
N GLN A 45 11.33 2.36 -12.27
CA GLN A 45 10.92 3.58 -13.00
C GLN A 45 10.11 3.23 -14.26
N ASN A 46 8.87 3.73 -14.32
CA ASN A 46 7.87 3.49 -15.37
C ASN A 46 7.18 2.11 -15.41
N MET A 47 7.24 1.29 -14.35
CA MET A 47 6.39 0.10 -14.24
C MET A 47 5.07 0.37 -13.50
N GLN A 48 4.01 -0.27 -13.99
CA GLN A 48 2.67 -0.21 -13.41
C GLN A 48 2.71 -0.65 -11.95
N MET A 49 2.04 0.11 -11.08
CA MET A 49 1.86 -0.23 -9.67
C MET A 49 1.15 -1.58 -9.47
N CYS A 50 0.46 -2.06 -10.51
CA CYS A 50 -0.22 -3.34 -10.54
C CYS A 50 0.44 -4.28 -11.54
N GLU A 51 0.87 -5.43 -11.06
CA GLU A 51 1.36 -6.53 -11.89
C GLU A 51 0.21 -7.49 -12.18
N ARG A 52 0.13 -7.94 -13.42
CA ARG A 52 -0.81 -8.99 -13.81
C ARG A 52 -0.33 -10.32 -13.25
N LEU A 53 -1.25 -11.17 -12.81
CA LEU A 53 -0.90 -12.57 -12.50
C LEU A 53 -0.44 -13.30 -13.77
N ASP A 54 0.49 -14.24 -13.60
CA ASP A 54 1.01 -15.05 -14.70
C ASP A 54 -0.10 -15.79 -15.45
N GLY A 55 -0.06 -15.73 -16.77
CA GLY A 55 -1.05 -16.35 -17.65
C GLY A 55 -2.35 -15.56 -17.84
N LEU A 56 -2.50 -14.39 -17.22
CA LEU A 56 -3.66 -13.51 -17.41
C LEU A 56 -3.30 -12.26 -18.21
N GLU A 57 -4.23 -11.81 -19.05
CA GLU A 57 -4.11 -10.56 -19.80
C GLU A 57 -5.12 -9.52 -19.27
N PRO A 58 -4.77 -8.23 -19.32
CA PRO A 58 -5.70 -7.19 -18.91
C PRO A 58 -6.94 -7.20 -19.82
N ALA A 59 -8.12 -6.99 -19.22
CA ALA A 59 -9.38 -6.91 -19.95
C ALA A 59 -9.40 -5.76 -20.98
N SER A 60 -8.63 -4.70 -20.72
CA SER A 60 -8.39 -3.59 -21.63
C SER A 60 -6.94 -3.15 -21.53
N ALA A 61 -6.19 -3.22 -22.63
CA ALA A 61 -4.80 -2.77 -22.69
C ALA A 61 -4.66 -1.24 -22.54
N GLN A 62 -5.75 -0.49 -22.74
CA GLN A 62 -5.76 0.97 -22.62
C GLN A 62 -6.08 1.44 -21.20
N GLU A 63 -6.76 0.61 -20.40
CA GLU A 63 -7.15 0.91 -19.02
C GLU A 63 -6.23 0.28 -17.96
N TRP A 64 -5.23 -0.50 -18.41
CA TRP A 64 -4.21 -1.14 -17.58
C TRP A 64 -2.98 -0.24 -17.42
#